data_AF-A0AAV6J0L6-F1
#
_entry.id   AF-A0AAV6J0L6-F1
#
_cell.length_a   1.000
_cell.length_b   1.000
_cell.length_c   1.000
_cell.angle_alpha   90.00
_cell.angle_beta   90.00
_cell.angle_gamma   90.00
#
_symmetry.space_group_name_H-M   'P 1'
#
loop_
_entity.id
_entity.type
_entity.pdbx_description
1 polymer ?
#
loop_
_entity_poly.entity_id
_entity_poly.type
_entity_poly.pdbx_seq_one_letter_code
_entity_poly.pdbx_strand_id
1 'polypeptide(L)'
;MHPMNGSDMWEKSGKPPIEPAEFTRQPGRPKKARRREPDEPPKNQYKLGKIGVKMTCRRCGTQGHNTRTCKAPVDSLPSTNTNTRGRGRGRARGRGRGRARGRGRGRERVTNSAQ
;
A
#
# COMPACT_ATOMS: atom_id res chain seq x y z
N MET A 1 47.60 -7.35 -33.12
CA MET A 1 46.16 -7.03 -32.96
C MET A 1 45.96 -5.63 -33.53
N HIS A 2 45.18 -5.49 -34.60
CA HIS A 2 44.86 -4.18 -35.17
C HIS A 2 43.55 -3.67 -34.55
N PRO A 3 43.44 -2.37 -34.27
CA PRO A 3 42.23 -1.80 -33.67
C PRO A 3 41.04 -1.88 -34.63
N MET A 4 39.85 -2.11 -34.07
CA MET A 4 38.60 -1.98 -34.82
C MET A 4 38.35 -0.50 -35.15
N ASN A 5 37.86 -0.26 -36.37
CA ASN A 5 37.48 1.07 -36.83
C ASN A 5 36.42 1.68 -35.89
N GLY A 6 36.59 2.97 -35.58
CA GLY A 6 35.68 3.71 -34.74
C GLY A 6 34.30 3.91 -35.38
N SER A 7 33.34 4.33 -34.56
CA SER A 7 31.96 4.63 -35.01
C SER A 7 31.88 5.77 -36.04
N ASP A 8 32.96 6.54 -36.17
CA ASP A 8 33.13 7.61 -37.16
C ASP A 8 33.29 7.08 -38.60
N MET A 9 33.85 5.87 -38.75
CA MET A 9 34.06 5.21 -40.04
C MET A 9 32.87 4.34 -40.48
N TRP A 10 31.79 4.27 -39.69
CA TRP A 10 30.60 3.50 -40.03
C TRP A 10 29.77 4.21 -41.10
N GLU A 11 29.27 3.45 -42.08
CA GLU A 11 28.40 3.99 -43.13
C GLU A 11 27.10 4.56 -42.53
N LYS A 12 26.82 5.83 -42.84
CA LYS A 12 25.57 6.48 -42.41
C LYS A 12 24.42 5.92 -43.24
N SER A 13 23.50 5.21 -42.58
CA SER A 13 22.45 4.47 -43.28
C SER A 13 21.38 5.34 -43.97
N GLY A 14 21.38 6.67 -43.79
CA GLY A 14 20.41 7.60 -44.39
C GLY A 14 18.95 7.39 -43.95
N LYS A 15 18.70 6.44 -43.04
CA LYS A 15 17.38 6.10 -42.54
C LYS A 15 16.95 7.10 -41.47
N PRO A 16 15.65 7.39 -41.35
CA PRO A 16 15.16 8.15 -40.21
C PRO A 16 15.53 7.44 -38.90
N PRO A 17 15.70 8.19 -37.79
CA PRO A 17 15.88 7.60 -36.48
C PRO A 17 14.77 6.59 -36.18
N ILE A 18 15.14 5.44 -35.60
CA ILE A 18 14.17 4.44 -35.16
C ILE A 18 13.37 5.07 -34.02
N GLU A 19 12.05 5.20 -34.21
CA GLU A 19 11.17 5.64 -33.14
C GLU A 19 11.14 4.57 -32.04
N PRO A 20 11.18 4.97 -30.76
CA PRO A 20 11.03 4.01 -29.68
C PRO A 20 9.67 3.32 -29.81
N ALA A 21 9.63 2.02 -29.52
CA ALA A 21 8.36 1.30 -29.45
C ALA A 21 7.40 1.98 -28.47
N GLU A 22 6.11 1.92 -28.76
CA GLU A 22 5.09 2.48 -27.88
C GLU A 22 5.17 1.85 -26.48
N PHE A 23 5.25 2.70 -25.45
CA PHE A 23 5.28 2.23 -24.09
C PHE A 23 3.92 1.65 -23.68
N THR A 24 3.87 0.35 -23.41
CA THR A 24 2.73 -0.30 -22.77
C THR A 24 3.05 -0.68 -21.32
N ARG A 25 2.09 -0.44 -20.43
CA ARG A 25 2.21 -0.87 -19.03
C ARG A 25 2.03 -2.38 -18.95
N GLN A 26 3.09 -3.09 -18.59
CA GLN A 26 3.03 -4.53 -18.35
C GLN A 26 2.03 -4.84 -17.23
N PRO A 27 1.26 -5.95 -17.35
CA PRO A 27 0.41 -6.40 -16.26
C PRO A 27 1.26 -6.68 -15.02
N GLY A 28 0.78 -6.17 -13.88
CA GLY A 28 1.46 -6.36 -12.61
C GLY A 28 1.36 -7.81 -12.13
N ARG A 29 2.16 -8.13 -11.09
CA ARG A 29 2.10 -9.43 -10.43
C ARG A 29 0.68 -9.72 -9.89
N PRO A 30 0.10 -10.90 -10.17
CA PRO A 30 -1.17 -11.31 -9.59
C PRO A 30 -1.14 -11.30 -8.05
N LYS A 31 -2.29 -11.02 -7.42
CA LYS A 31 -2.42 -11.03 -5.96
C LYS A 31 -2.27 -12.45 -5.44
N LYS A 32 -1.42 -12.65 -4.43
CA LYS A 32 -1.24 -13.96 -3.75
C LYS A 32 -2.50 -14.46 -3.04
N ALA A 33 -3.40 -13.55 -2.63
CA ALA A 33 -4.66 -13.90 -1.99
C ALA A 33 -5.76 -12.90 -2.38
N ARG A 34 -6.97 -13.42 -2.58
CA ARG A 34 -8.18 -12.60 -2.76
C ARG A 34 -8.56 -11.88 -1.46
N ARG A 35 -9.41 -10.85 -1.58
CA ARG A 35 -10.10 -10.26 -0.43
C ARG A 35 -11.15 -11.27 0.07
N ARG A 36 -11.29 -11.38 1.39
CA ARG A 36 -12.35 -12.17 2.03
C ARG A 36 -13.56 -11.28 2.28
N GLU A 37 -14.74 -11.86 2.23
CA GLU A 37 -15.97 -11.19 2.62
C GLU A 37 -16.06 -11.07 4.16
N PRO A 38 -16.86 -10.12 4.69
CA PRO A 38 -16.96 -9.89 6.13
C PRO A 38 -17.37 -11.13 6.93
N ASP A 39 -18.23 -11.97 6.36
CA ASP A 39 -18.80 -13.16 7.01
C ASP A 39 -17.98 -14.43 6.76
N GLU A 40 -16.88 -14.35 6.01
CA GLU A 40 -16.03 -15.52 5.76
C GLU A 40 -15.21 -15.88 7.00
N PRO A 41 -15.15 -17.16 7.42
CA PRO A 41 -14.37 -17.58 8.57
C PRO A 41 -12.88 -17.22 8.43
N PRO A 42 -12.16 -17.03 9.55
CA PRO A 42 -10.74 -16.66 9.51
C PRO A 42 -9.91 -17.73 8.81
N LYS A 43 -8.88 -17.31 8.05
CA LYS A 43 -7.98 -18.25 7.36
C LYS A 43 -7.29 -19.21 8.32
N ASN A 44 -7.02 -18.74 9.54
CA ASN A 44 -6.38 -19.52 10.57
C ASN A 44 -7.45 -19.97 11.57
N GLN A 45 -7.73 -21.28 11.56
CA GLN A 45 -8.69 -21.93 12.48
C GLN A 45 -8.32 -21.77 13.96
N TYR A 46 -7.04 -21.58 14.28
CA TYR A 46 -6.55 -21.39 15.65
C TYR A 46 -6.63 -19.94 16.13
N LYS A 47 -7.16 -19.01 15.33
CA LYS A 47 -7.29 -17.60 15.69
C LYS A 47 -8.73 -17.14 15.54
N LEU A 48 -9.27 -16.57 16.61
CA LEU A 48 -10.57 -15.93 16.58
C LEU A 48 -10.59 -14.74 15.60
N GLY A 49 -11.69 -14.60 14.86
CA GLY A 49 -11.97 -13.43 14.05
C GLY A 49 -12.17 -12.19 14.92
N LYS A 50 -12.20 -11.00 14.30
CA LYS A 50 -12.46 -9.72 15.00
C LYS A 50 -13.91 -9.27 14.92
N ILE A 51 -14.78 -10.06 14.31
CA ILE A 51 -16.21 -9.78 14.19
C ILE A 51 -16.79 -9.78 15.61
N GLY A 52 -17.57 -8.75 15.95
CA GLY A 52 -18.18 -8.59 17.28
C GLY A 52 -17.24 -8.15 18.42
N VAL A 53 -15.93 -8.02 18.18
CA VAL A 53 -14.99 -7.58 19.24
C VAL A 53 -15.16 -6.08 19.49
N LYS A 54 -15.59 -5.72 20.70
CA LYS A 54 -15.67 -4.33 21.17
C LYS A 54 -14.26 -3.78 21.39
N MET A 55 -13.87 -2.82 20.55
CA MET A 55 -12.59 -2.13 20.68
C MET A 55 -12.71 -0.98 21.67
N THR A 56 -11.93 -1.01 22.74
CA THR A 56 -11.84 0.06 23.76
C THR A 56 -10.56 0.86 23.59
N CYS A 57 -10.66 2.18 23.59
CA CYS A 57 -9.51 3.07 23.51
C CYS A 57 -8.80 3.15 24.86
N ARG A 58 -7.50 2.80 24.92
CA ARG A 58 -6.73 2.89 26.18
C ARG A 58 -6.49 4.32 26.68
N ARG A 59 -6.66 5.32 25.81
CA ARG A 59 -6.49 6.73 26.18
C ARG A 59 -7.74 7.25 26.90
N CYS A 60 -8.86 7.30 26.19
CA CYS A 60 -10.10 7.88 26.71
C CYS A 60 -11.10 6.86 27.29
N GLY A 61 -10.79 5.56 27.30
CA GLY A 61 -11.67 4.52 27.85
C GLY A 61 -12.93 4.20 27.03
N THR A 62 -13.28 5.00 26.03
CA THR A 62 -14.50 4.81 25.22
C THR A 62 -14.34 3.71 24.17
N GLN A 63 -15.46 3.08 23.79
CA GLN A 63 -15.50 2.05 22.74
C GLN A 63 -15.61 2.65 21.33
N GLY A 64 -15.38 1.82 20.30
CA GLY A 64 -15.58 2.17 18.88
C GLY A 64 -14.35 2.70 18.17
N HIS A 65 -13.25 2.96 18.89
CA HIS A 65 -11.99 3.38 18.30
C HIS A 65 -10.79 2.93 19.15
N ASN A 66 -9.58 3.07 18.60
CA ASN A 66 -8.34 2.78 19.32
C ASN A 66 -7.51 4.06 19.51
N THR A 67 -6.43 3.97 20.29
CA THR A 67 -5.56 5.12 20.59
C THR A 67 -5.02 5.84 19.35
N ARG A 68 -4.89 5.17 18.19
CA ARG A 68 -4.39 5.79 16.95
C ARG A 68 -5.40 6.72 16.27
N THR A 69 -6.69 6.46 16.43
CA THR A 69 -7.78 7.28 15.85
C THR A 69 -8.53 8.06 16.92
N CYS A 70 -8.00 8.09 18.15
CA CYS A 70 -8.57 8.81 19.26
C CYS A 70 -8.40 10.32 19.08
N LYS A 71 -9.52 11.03 19.14
CA LYS A 71 -9.60 12.49 19.03
C LYS A 71 -9.52 13.21 20.38
N ALA A 72 -9.54 12.47 21.48
CA ALA A 72 -9.45 13.04 22.81
C ALA A 72 -8.04 13.63 23.06
N PRO A 73 -7.93 14.74 23.81
CA PRO A 73 -6.66 15.35 24.17
C PRO A 73 -5.75 14.35 24.90
N VAL A 74 -4.44 14.58 24.83
CA VAL A 74 -3.45 13.62 25.35
C VAL A 74 -3.56 13.41 26.86
N ASP A 75 -4.18 14.34 27.57
CA ASP A 75 -4.34 14.34 29.04
C ASP A 75 -5.65 13.71 29.53
N SER A 76 -6.52 13.24 28.63
CA SER A 76 -7.72 12.49 29.04
C SER A 76 -7.34 11.07 29.48
N LEU A 77 -7.40 10.79 30.79
CA LEU A 77 -7.18 9.49 31.45
C LEU A 77 -8.45 8.59 31.37
N PRO A 78 -8.32 7.23 31.32
CA PRO A 78 -7.83 6.44 32.45
C PRO A 78 -6.70 5.46 32.12
N SER A 79 -5.60 5.61 32.86
CA SER A 79 -4.51 4.63 32.98
C SER A 79 -4.88 3.58 34.03
N THR A 80 -4.96 2.31 33.66
CA THR A 80 -4.73 1.22 34.60
C THR A 80 -3.55 0.37 34.13
N ASN A 81 -2.66 0.14 35.09
CA ASN A 81 -1.34 -0.46 34.97
C ASN A 81 -1.44 -1.96 35.29
N THR A 82 -1.03 -2.83 34.37
CA THR A 82 -0.52 -4.15 34.73
C THR A 82 0.82 -4.34 34.03
N ASN A 83 1.87 -4.33 34.85
CA ASN A 83 3.26 -4.36 34.45
C ASN A 83 3.75 -5.80 34.20
N THR A 84 4.70 -5.91 33.27
CA THR A 84 5.67 -7.00 33.03
C THR A 84 5.20 -8.33 32.41
N ARG A 85 5.67 -8.59 31.18
CA ARG A 85 6.60 -9.70 30.86
C ARG A 85 7.26 -9.47 29.49
N GLY A 86 8.60 -9.44 29.48
CA GLY A 86 9.39 -9.92 28.34
C GLY A 86 9.95 -8.87 27.38
N ARG A 87 11.23 -8.57 27.55
CA ARG A 87 12.09 -7.78 26.66
C ARG A 87 12.28 -8.47 25.30
N GLY A 88 12.33 -7.68 24.22
CA GLY A 88 12.76 -8.14 22.90
C GLY A 88 13.17 -6.96 22.03
N ARG A 89 14.44 -6.54 22.15
CA ARG A 89 15.08 -5.61 21.23
C ARG A 89 15.07 -6.22 19.83
N GLY A 90 14.56 -5.48 18.84
CA GLY A 90 14.56 -5.95 17.46
C GLY A 90 13.80 -5.01 16.54
N ARG A 91 14.46 -3.94 16.09
CA ARG A 91 14.02 -3.15 14.95
C ARG A 91 14.05 -4.05 13.71
N ALA A 92 12.90 -4.56 13.30
CA ALA A 92 12.64 -4.83 11.90
C ALA A 92 11.61 -3.81 11.46
N ARG A 93 12.05 -2.77 10.74
CA ARG A 93 11.18 -1.94 9.91
C ARG A 93 10.62 -2.84 8.81
N GLY A 94 9.62 -3.64 9.15
CA GLY A 94 8.82 -4.39 8.20
C GLY A 94 8.12 -3.38 7.31
N ARG A 95 8.53 -3.36 6.04
CA ARG A 95 7.98 -2.58 4.94
C ARG A 95 6.47 -2.40 5.12
N GLY A 96 6.04 -1.16 5.25
CA GLY A 96 4.64 -0.81 5.43
C GLY A 96 3.80 -1.49 4.35
N ARG A 97 2.79 -2.25 4.78
CA ARG A 97 1.66 -2.57 3.90
C ARG A 97 0.88 -1.28 3.73
N GLY A 98 1.29 -0.47 2.76
CA GLY A 98 0.59 0.73 2.36
C GLY A 98 -0.87 0.37 2.12
N ARG A 99 -1.78 0.97 2.90
CA ARG A 99 -3.16 1.13 2.48
C ARG A 99 -3.11 2.15 1.35
N ALA A 100 -2.92 1.70 0.12
CA ALA A 100 -3.13 2.54 -1.04
C ALA A 100 -4.63 2.87 -1.09
N ARG A 101 -5.04 3.94 -0.38
CA ARG A 101 -6.25 4.68 -0.73
C ARG A 101 -5.91 5.35 -2.05
N GLY A 102 -6.22 4.69 -3.15
CA GLY A 102 -6.21 5.33 -4.46
C GLY A 102 -7.18 6.51 -4.39
N ARG A 103 -6.64 7.73 -4.24
CA ARG A 103 -7.38 8.94 -4.62
C ARG A 103 -7.43 8.87 -6.15
N GLY A 104 -8.50 8.29 -6.68
CA GLY A 104 -8.81 8.41 -8.10
C GLY A 104 -8.90 9.90 -8.40
N ARG A 105 -8.03 10.39 -9.29
CA ARG A 105 -8.21 11.72 -9.86
C ARG A 105 -9.51 11.63 -10.68
N GLY A 106 -10.42 12.55 -10.41
CA GLY A 106 -11.72 12.63 -11.07
C GLY A 106 -11.53 12.61 -12.58
N ARG A 107 -12.33 11.80 -13.25
CA ARG A 107 -12.54 11.91 -14.68
C ARG A 107 -13.49 13.09 -14.86
N GLU A 108 -13.00 14.23 -15.33
CA GLU A 108 -13.88 15.31 -15.75
C GLU A 108 -14.75 14.78 -16.91
N ARG A 109 -16.06 14.97 -16.77
CA ARG A 109 -17.04 14.62 -17.78
C ARG A 109 -16.95 15.68 -18.87
N VAL A 110 -16.32 15.37 -19.99
CA VAL A 110 -16.47 16.17 -21.21
C VAL A 110 -17.89 15.96 -21.70
N THR A 111 -18.76 16.94 -21.49
CA THR A 111 -20.06 17.01 -22.14
C THR A 111 -19.85 17.52 -23.56
N ASN A 112 -19.89 16.62 -24.55
CA ASN A 112 -20.11 17.04 -25.92
C ASN A 112 -21.62 17.25 -26.08
N SER A 113 -22.06 18.50 -26.00
CA SER A 113 -23.32 18.93 -26.58
C SER A 113 -23.11 19.10 -28.07
N ALA A 114 -23.84 18.36 -28.90
CA ALA A 114 -23.97 18.66 -30.31
C ALA A 114 -25.33 18.15 -30.82
N GLN A 115 -26.15 19.16 -31.16
CA GLN A 115 -27.34 19.20 -32.02
C GLN A 115 -28.61 18.50 -31.53
#